data_AF-A0A937X831-F1
#
_entry.id   AF-A0A937X831-F1
#
_cell.length_a   1.000
_cell.length_b   1.000
_cell.length_c   1.000
_cell.angle_alpha   90.00
_cell.angle_beta   90.00
_cell.angle_gamma   90.00
#
_symmetry.space_group_name_H-M   'P 1'
#
loop_
_entity.id
_entity.type
_entity.pdbx_description
1 polymer ?
#
loop_
_entity_poly.entity_id
_entity_poly.type
_entity_poly.pdbx_seq_one_letter_code
_entity_poly.pdbx_strand_id
1 'polypeptide(L)'
;MCTTLINKSCFAQVGTFDTSLPTVQDLDMLLRLAIAFPFKRVPLPLLESRQHPGQGSRAISRHARNVDEYLTGRVRTLTPLQLFGTETAPGQEFLQMALAFSTARRHLAAAAALDRARDAWGQDSRLPLKAAKWRLAFNRLRGEPGTRVLGVDLTSLDSEGKRALYRFYLRLRSKLRPS
;
A
#
# COMPACT_ATOMS: atom_id res chain seq x y z
N MET A 1 -7.58 -12.20 3.77
CA MET A 1 -6.51 -13.11 4.20
C MET A 1 -7.06 -13.88 5.38
N CYS A 2 -7.19 -15.20 5.27
CA CYS A 2 -7.95 -16.03 6.21
C CYS A 2 -7.10 -17.13 6.86
N THR A 3 -5.77 -17.01 6.78
CA THR A 3 -4.82 -18.04 7.26
C THR A 3 -3.64 -17.41 7.98
N THR A 4 -3.77 -17.25 9.29
CA THR A 4 -2.65 -16.92 10.17
C THR A 4 -2.71 -17.80 11.41
N LEU A 5 -1.60 -18.48 11.71
CA LEU A 5 -1.37 -19.08 13.01
C LEU A 5 -0.58 -18.08 13.85
N ILE A 6 -1.17 -17.63 14.95
CA ILE A 6 -0.62 -16.59 15.82
C ILE A 6 -0.47 -17.19 17.21
N ASN A 7 0.72 -17.07 17.81
CA ASN A 7 0.91 -17.49 19.19
C ASN A 7 0.03 -16.64 20.11
N LYS A 8 -0.68 -17.27 21.06
CA LYS A 8 -1.57 -16.56 21.99
C LYS A 8 -0.87 -15.43 22.75
N SER A 9 0.42 -15.57 23.05
CA SER A 9 1.19 -14.52 23.73
C SER A 9 1.29 -13.23 22.95
N CYS A 10 1.19 -13.26 21.61
CA CYS A 10 1.21 -12.04 20.79
C CYS A 10 0.03 -11.10 21.11
N PHE A 11 -1.13 -11.65 21.48
CA PHE A 11 -2.31 -10.85 21.83
C PHE A 11 -2.16 -10.09 23.15
N ALA A 12 -1.27 -10.53 24.05
CA ALA A 12 -0.98 -9.78 25.27
C ALA A 12 -0.31 -8.43 24.98
N GLN A 13 0.40 -8.31 23.85
CA GLN A 13 1.07 -7.08 23.44
C GLN A 13 0.18 -6.19 22.55
N VAL A 14 -0.51 -6.76 21.56
CA VAL A 14 -1.24 -5.96 20.57
C VAL A 14 -2.72 -5.80 20.88
N GLY A 15 -3.27 -6.57 21.82
CA GLY A 15 -4.70 -6.63 22.11
C GLY A 15 -5.49 -7.50 21.13
N THR A 16 -6.78 -7.70 21.41
CA THR A 16 -7.70 -8.51 20.61
C THR A 16 -8.35 -7.70 19.48
N PHE A 17 -9.40 -8.22 18.86
CA PHE A 17 -10.21 -7.49 17.88
C PHE A 17 -10.84 -6.24 18.51
N ASP A 18 -10.85 -5.15 17.73
CA ASP A 18 -11.66 -3.98 18.04
C ASP A 18 -13.09 -4.21 17.51
N THR A 19 -14.03 -4.40 18.43
CA THR A 19 -15.43 -4.68 18.11
C THR A 19 -16.18 -3.48 17.55
N SER A 20 -15.58 -2.28 17.57
CA SER A 20 -16.14 -1.10 16.91
C SER A 20 -15.94 -1.11 15.38
N LEU A 21 -15.10 -2.03 14.86
CA LEU A 21 -14.78 -2.15 13.44
C LEU A 21 -15.63 -3.27 12.78
N PRO A 22 -16.73 -2.95 12.09
CA PRO A 22 -17.68 -3.96 11.62
C PRO A 22 -17.20 -4.80 10.42
N THR A 23 -16.20 -4.30 9.67
CA THR A 23 -15.79 -4.91 8.39
C THR A 23 -14.28 -5.00 8.20
N VAL A 24 -13.49 -4.46 9.12
CA VAL A 24 -12.04 -4.35 9.01
C VAL A 24 -11.31 -4.85 10.26
N GLN A 25 -12.01 -5.53 11.17
CA GLN A 25 -11.46 -6.05 12.41
C GLN A 25 -10.25 -6.97 12.19
N ASP A 26 -10.32 -7.86 11.20
CA ASP A 26 -9.21 -8.77 10.86
C ASP A 26 -8.01 -8.01 10.31
N LEU A 27 -8.28 -7.02 9.44
CA LEU A 27 -7.24 -6.18 8.84
C LEU A 27 -6.53 -5.35 9.90
N ASP A 28 -7.28 -4.77 10.84
CA ASP A 28 -6.72 -3.99 11.95
C ASP A 28 -5.82 -4.84 12.84
N MET A 29 -6.32 -6.00 13.27
CA MET A 29 -5.55 -6.91 14.12
C MET A 29 -4.28 -7.39 13.41
N LEU A 30 -4.38 -7.80 12.14
CA LEU A 30 -3.22 -8.26 11.37
C LEU A 30 -2.20 -7.14 11.15
N LEU A 31 -2.64 -5.91 10.94
CA LEU A 31 -1.73 -4.77 10.82
C LEU A 31 -1.00 -4.48 12.13
N ARG A 32 -1.70 -4.49 13.27
CA ARG A 32 -1.08 -4.32 14.59
C ARG A 32 -0.06 -5.43 14.86
N LEU A 33 -0.40 -6.68 14.53
CA LEU A 33 0.52 -7.81 14.64
C LEU A 33 1.75 -7.64 13.73
N ALA A 34 1.56 -7.22 12.48
CA ALA A 34 2.65 -7.07 11.52
C ALA A 34 3.64 -5.95 11.89
N ILE A 35 3.17 -4.92 12.62
CA ILE A 35 4.03 -3.87 13.16
C ILE A 35 4.86 -4.39 14.35
N ALA A 36 4.29 -5.25 15.19
CA ALA A 36 4.93 -5.72 16.41
C ALA A 36 5.78 -6.99 16.21
N PHE A 37 5.45 -7.81 15.22
CA PHE A 37 6.03 -9.14 15.04
C PHE A 37 6.33 -9.44 13.57
N PRO A 38 7.41 -10.18 13.27
CA PRO A 38 7.73 -10.61 11.92
C PRO A 38 6.72 -11.66 11.43
N PHE A 39 6.27 -11.52 10.18
CA PHE A 39 5.44 -12.52 9.51
C PHE A 39 6.30 -13.45 8.65
N LYS A 40 6.08 -14.76 8.79
CA LYS A 40 6.69 -15.77 7.90
C LYS A 40 5.62 -16.38 7.01
N ARG A 41 5.83 -16.29 5.69
CA ARG A 41 4.93 -16.89 4.69
C ARG A 41 5.24 -18.37 4.54
N VAL A 42 4.22 -19.22 4.64
CA VAL A 42 4.28 -20.63 4.21
C VAL A 42 3.68 -20.70 2.80
N PRO A 43 4.48 -20.93 1.74
CA PRO A 43 4.02 -20.84 0.36
C PRO A 43 3.29 -22.12 -0.10
N LEU A 44 2.35 -22.63 0.70
CA LEU A 44 1.58 -23.83 0.43
C LEU A 44 0.07 -23.53 0.47
N PRO A 45 -0.76 -24.21 -0.35
CA PRO A 45 -2.22 -24.04 -0.34
C PRO A 45 -2.83 -24.80 0.83
N LEU A 46 -2.76 -24.23 2.04
CA LEU A 46 -3.17 -24.89 3.30
C LEU A 46 -4.63 -24.62 3.71
N LEU A 47 -5.40 -23.87 2.93
CA LEU A 47 -6.78 -23.55 3.26
C LEU A 47 -7.63 -23.39 2.00
N GLU A 48 -8.85 -23.89 2.08
CA GLU A 48 -9.93 -23.61 1.14
C GLU A 48 -10.91 -22.60 1.76
N SER A 49 -11.20 -21.52 1.03
CA SER A 49 -12.17 -20.52 1.46
C SER A 49 -13.47 -20.70 0.70
N ARG A 50 -14.57 -20.96 1.42
CA ARG A 50 -15.91 -20.97 0.82
C ARG A 50 -16.33 -19.56 0.45
N GLN A 51 -16.82 -19.38 -0.78
CA GLN A 51 -17.51 -18.15 -1.20
C GLN A 51 -19.01 -18.41 -1.23
N HIS A 52 -19.81 -17.51 -0.65
CA HIS A 52 -21.27 -17.61 -0.68
C HIS A 52 -21.92 -16.22 -0.73
N PRO A 53 -23.19 -16.10 -1.16
CA PRO A 53 -23.85 -14.80 -1.34
C PRO A 53 -23.94 -13.95 -0.06
N GLY A 54 -24.16 -14.60 1.09
CA GLY A 54 -24.22 -13.95 2.40
C GLY A 54 -22.86 -13.54 3.00
N GLN A 55 -21.75 -13.69 2.27
CA GLN A 55 -20.44 -13.30 2.76
C GLN A 55 -20.38 -11.78 2.97
N GLY A 56 -20.04 -11.32 4.18
CA GLY A 56 -20.09 -9.90 4.54
C GLY A 56 -19.28 -8.97 3.63
N SER A 57 -18.13 -9.41 3.11
CA SER A 57 -17.34 -8.63 2.15
C SER A 57 -18.00 -8.41 0.79
N ARG A 58 -19.05 -9.18 0.48
CA ARG A 58 -19.88 -9.08 -0.73
C ARG A 58 -21.25 -8.46 -0.45
N ALA A 59 -21.84 -8.79 0.71
CA ALA A 59 -23.17 -8.35 1.10
C ALA A 59 -23.18 -6.92 1.68
N ILE A 60 -22.10 -6.49 2.33
CA ILE A 60 -22.02 -5.15 2.92
C ILE A 60 -21.50 -4.19 1.85
N SER A 61 -22.39 -3.35 1.31
CA SER A 61 -22.10 -2.39 0.23
C SER A 61 -20.94 -1.44 0.56
N ARG A 62 -20.77 -1.08 1.85
CA ARG A 62 -19.69 -0.21 2.32
C ARG A 62 -18.37 -0.92 2.60
N HIS A 63 -18.30 -2.26 2.54
CA HIS A 63 -17.09 -2.99 2.92
C HIS A 63 -15.83 -2.48 2.21
N ALA A 64 -15.91 -2.32 0.88
CA ALA A 64 -14.77 -1.84 0.09
C ALA A 64 -14.34 -0.42 0.47
N ARG A 65 -15.30 0.46 0.80
CA ARG A 65 -15.02 1.82 1.24
C ARG A 65 -14.42 1.84 2.65
N ASN A 66 -14.97 1.08 3.59
CA ASN A 66 -14.46 0.98 4.95
C ASN A 66 -13.00 0.50 4.97
N VAL A 67 -12.65 -0.46 4.12
CA VAL A 67 -11.25 -0.91 3.96
C VAL A 67 -10.36 0.21 3.45
N ASP A 68 -10.79 0.95 2.43
CA ASP A 68 -10.00 2.04 1.84
C ASP A 68 -9.81 3.22 2.81
N GLU A 69 -10.87 3.61 3.53
CA GLU A 69 -10.83 4.66 4.55
C GLU A 69 -9.94 4.26 5.74
N TYR A 70 -10.06 3.03 6.24
CA TYR A 70 -9.22 2.51 7.30
C TYR A 70 -7.74 2.55 6.90
N LEU A 71 -7.39 1.99 5.73
CA LEU A 71 -6.01 1.99 5.23
C LEU A 71 -5.49 3.42 5.02
N THR A 72 -6.33 4.33 4.50
CA THR A 72 -5.99 5.75 4.36
C THR A 72 -5.57 6.37 5.69
N GLY A 73 -6.34 6.11 6.76
CA GLY A 73 -6.00 6.56 8.11
C GLY A 73 -4.65 6.00 8.58
N ARG A 74 -4.44 4.69 8.41
CA ARG A 74 -3.20 4.02 8.83
C ARG A 74 -1.96 4.52 8.09
N VAL A 75 -2.05 4.73 6.77
CA VAL A 75 -0.95 5.27 5.97
C VAL A 75 -0.50 6.65 6.45
N ARG A 76 -1.46 7.47 6.88
CA ARG A 76 -1.19 8.83 7.38
C ARG A 76 -0.50 8.81 8.75
N THR A 77 -0.85 7.87 9.62
CA THR A 77 -0.35 7.84 11.00
C THR A 77 0.90 6.99 11.17
N LEU A 78 1.10 5.96 10.35
CA LEU A 78 2.22 5.04 10.52
C LEU A 78 3.55 5.67 10.08
N THR A 79 4.57 5.41 10.89
CA THR A 79 5.95 5.81 10.59
C THR A 79 6.60 4.83 9.62
N PRO A 80 7.58 5.27 8.81
CA PRO A 80 8.33 4.35 7.96
C PRO A 80 8.97 3.20 8.73
N LEU A 81 9.50 3.47 9.92
CA LEU A 81 10.12 2.47 10.78
C LEU A 81 9.15 1.34 11.14
N GLN A 82 7.90 1.69 11.46
CA GLN A 82 6.86 0.70 11.79
C GLN A 82 6.39 -0.12 10.59
N LEU A 83 6.54 0.40 9.37
CA LEU A 83 6.04 -0.24 8.16
C LEU A 83 7.10 -1.05 7.43
N PHE A 84 8.34 -0.58 7.43
CA PHE A 84 9.38 -1.03 6.50
C PHE A 84 10.74 -1.28 7.18
N GLY A 85 10.88 -0.98 8.48
CA GLY A 85 12.16 -1.05 9.18
C GLY A 85 13.10 0.09 8.82
N THR A 86 14.41 -0.13 8.93
CA THR A 86 15.46 0.89 8.72
C THR A 86 16.21 0.76 7.39
N GLU A 87 16.02 -0.34 6.65
CA GLU A 87 16.90 -0.70 5.53
C GLU A 87 16.55 0.01 4.22
N THR A 88 15.32 0.53 4.09
CA THR A 88 14.82 1.07 2.83
C THR A 88 14.45 2.54 2.93
N ALA A 89 14.60 3.26 1.81
CA ALA A 89 14.28 4.67 1.74
C ALA A 89 12.75 4.87 1.85
N PRO A 90 12.23 5.60 2.85
CA PRO A 90 10.79 5.67 3.13
C PRO A 90 9.90 6.03 1.94
N GLY A 91 10.35 6.91 1.06
CA GLY A 91 9.55 7.30 -0.11
C GLY A 91 9.38 6.19 -1.14
N GLN A 92 10.35 5.27 -1.27
CA GLN A 92 10.22 4.12 -2.17
C GLN A 92 9.18 3.12 -1.66
N GLU A 93 9.16 2.91 -0.35
CA GLU A 93 8.23 2.00 0.30
C GLU A 93 6.78 2.49 0.24
N PHE A 94 6.55 3.77 0.56
CA PHE A 94 5.22 4.37 0.42
C PHE A 94 4.72 4.35 -1.02
N LEU A 95 5.62 4.44 -1.99
CA LEU A 95 5.22 4.27 -3.38
C LEU A 95 4.85 2.82 -3.71
N GLN A 96 5.64 1.83 -3.29
CA GLN A 96 5.28 0.42 -3.51
C GLN A 96 3.92 0.11 -2.88
N MET A 97 3.66 0.65 -1.69
CA MET A 97 2.36 0.60 -1.04
C MET A 97 1.26 1.27 -1.87
N ALA A 98 1.49 2.47 -2.42
CA ALA A 98 0.52 3.15 -3.28
C ALA A 98 0.16 2.33 -4.53
N LEU A 99 1.14 1.65 -5.12
CA LEU A 99 0.94 0.78 -6.27
C LEU A 99 0.14 -0.45 -5.89
N ALA A 100 0.48 -1.12 -4.79
CA ALA A 100 -0.28 -2.26 -4.27
C ALA A 100 -1.75 -1.89 -3.99
N PHE A 101 -1.99 -0.73 -3.39
CA PHE A 101 -3.35 -0.22 -3.16
C PHE A 101 -4.09 0.10 -4.45
N SER A 102 -3.40 0.66 -5.45
CA SER A 102 -4.00 0.91 -6.76
C SER A 102 -4.44 -0.38 -7.45
N THR A 103 -3.60 -1.43 -7.44
CA THR A 103 -3.97 -2.75 -7.98
C THR A 103 -5.14 -3.37 -7.22
N ALA A 104 -5.23 -3.13 -5.90
CA ALA A 104 -6.34 -3.58 -5.06
C ALA A 104 -7.58 -2.66 -5.11
N ARG A 105 -7.60 -1.63 -5.98
CA ARG A 105 -8.68 -0.62 -6.10
C ARG A 105 -9.00 0.11 -4.79
N ARG A 106 -7.96 0.43 -4.01
CA ARG A 106 -7.99 1.23 -2.79
C ARG A 106 -7.45 2.63 -3.11
N HIS A 107 -8.23 3.40 -3.85
CA HIS A 107 -7.74 4.64 -4.47
C HIS A 107 -7.45 5.74 -3.44
N LEU A 108 -8.19 5.80 -2.32
CA LEU A 108 -7.92 6.78 -1.25
C LEU A 108 -6.61 6.45 -0.53
N ALA A 109 -6.41 5.18 -0.18
CA ALA A 109 -5.19 4.72 0.45
C ALA A 109 -3.98 4.88 -0.48
N ALA A 110 -4.16 4.59 -1.78
CA ALA A 110 -3.13 4.81 -2.80
C ALA A 110 -2.72 6.28 -2.88
N ALA A 111 -3.69 7.21 -2.90
CA ALA A 111 -3.41 8.64 -2.92
C ALA A 111 -2.66 9.10 -1.66
N ALA A 112 -3.09 8.66 -0.47
CA ALA A 112 -2.40 8.97 0.78
C ALA A 112 -0.96 8.45 0.80
N ALA A 113 -0.73 7.24 0.26
CA ALA A 113 0.60 6.67 0.17
C ALA A 113 1.50 7.44 -0.83
N LEU A 114 0.94 7.92 -1.95
CA LEU A 114 1.67 8.82 -2.86
C LEU A 114 2.04 10.15 -2.19
N ASP A 115 1.15 10.73 -1.38
CA ASP A 115 1.48 11.95 -0.62
C ASP A 115 2.62 11.69 0.38
N ARG A 116 2.59 10.57 1.11
CA ARG A 116 3.68 10.17 2.03
C ARG A 116 4.99 9.93 1.28
N ALA A 117 4.93 9.28 0.11
CA ALA A 117 6.10 9.07 -0.74
C ALA A 117 6.72 10.39 -1.19
N ARG A 118 5.87 11.36 -1.60
CA ARG A 118 6.31 12.70 -1.98
C ARG A 118 6.99 13.40 -0.82
N ASP A 119 6.39 13.38 0.36
CA ASP A 119 6.91 14.13 1.52
C ASP A 119 8.26 13.56 1.97
N ALA A 120 8.38 12.23 2.01
CA ALA A 120 9.64 11.55 2.29
C ALA A 120 10.74 11.86 1.25
N TRP A 121 10.38 11.95 -0.03
CA TRP A 121 11.33 12.28 -1.10
C TRP A 121 11.63 13.76 -1.22
N GLY A 122 10.74 14.65 -0.79
CA GLY A 122 11.00 16.09 -0.71
C GLY A 122 12.13 16.42 0.27
N GLN A 123 12.40 15.52 1.23
CA GLN A 123 13.52 15.62 2.17
C GLN A 123 14.77 14.86 1.70
N ASP A 124 14.72 14.18 0.55
CA ASP A 124 15.82 13.35 0.03
C ASP A 124 16.69 14.15 -0.95
N SER A 125 17.96 14.37 -0.60
CA SER A 125 18.93 15.08 -1.44
C SER A 125 19.20 14.40 -2.80
N ARG A 126 18.82 13.12 -2.96
CA ARG A 126 18.98 12.34 -4.22
C ARG A 126 17.74 12.42 -5.13
N LEU A 127 16.76 13.26 -4.81
CA LEU A 127 15.53 13.46 -5.57
C LEU A 127 15.73 13.67 -7.09
N PRO A 128 16.74 14.43 -7.57
CA PRO A 128 16.95 14.66 -9.01
C PRO A 128 17.28 13.38 -9.79
N LEU A 129 18.16 12.52 -9.24
CA LEU A 129 18.54 11.24 -9.83
C LEU A 129 17.36 10.26 -9.89
N LYS A 130 16.53 10.24 -8.85
CA LYS A 130 15.33 9.40 -8.80
C LYS A 130 14.31 9.85 -9.85
N ALA A 131 14.03 11.14 -9.96
CA ALA A 131 13.07 11.66 -10.94
C ALA A 131 13.50 11.47 -12.40
N ALA A 132 14.81 11.46 -12.70
CA ALA A 132 15.32 11.09 -14.03
C ALA A 132 14.97 9.64 -14.40
N LYS A 133 15.08 8.70 -13.44
CA LYS A 133 14.63 7.31 -13.63
C LYS A 133 13.12 7.22 -13.85
N TRP A 134 12.33 8.02 -13.12
CA TRP A 134 10.88 8.11 -13.30
C TRP A 134 10.47 8.64 -14.67
N ARG A 135 11.19 9.63 -15.21
CA ARG A 135 10.94 10.17 -16.55
C ARG A 135 11.08 9.09 -17.62
N LEU A 136 12.14 8.28 -17.55
CA LEU A 136 12.38 7.17 -18.48
C LEU A 136 11.29 6.09 -18.38
N ALA A 137 10.91 5.74 -17.14
CA ALA A 137 9.84 4.81 -16.84
C ALA A 137 8.46 5.25 -17.38
N PHE A 138 8.08 6.51 -17.16
CA PHE A 138 6.81 7.05 -17.64
C PHE A 138 6.74 7.20 -19.15
N ASN A 139 7.88 7.41 -19.81
CA ASN A 139 7.93 7.47 -21.27
C ASN A 139 7.63 6.09 -21.90
N ARG A 140 8.01 4.98 -21.25
CA ARG A 140 7.72 3.60 -21.70
C ARG A 140 6.30 3.13 -21.39
N LEU A 141 5.69 3.70 -20.35
CA LEU A 141 4.31 3.48 -19.93
C LEU A 141 3.26 3.76 -21.03
N ARG A 142 3.62 4.45 -22.12
CA ARG A 142 2.75 4.71 -23.27
C ARG A 142 2.61 3.55 -24.25
N GLY A 143 3.28 2.41 -24.06
CA GLY A 143 3.07 1.29 -24.98
C GLY A 143 3.90 0.03 -24.81
N GLU A 144 4.86 -0.04 -23.87
CA GLU A 144 5.70 -1.24 -23.75
C GLU A 144 5.23 -2.19 -22.63
N PRO A 145 4.81 -3.43 -22.97
CA PRO A 145 4.57 -4.49 -22.00
C PRO A 145 5.79 -4.71 -21.10
N GLY A 146 5.57 -4.95 -19.80
CA GLY A 146 6.65 -5.22 -18.85
C GLY A 146 7.40 -3.98 -18.33
N THR A 147 6.90 -2.76 -18.59
CA THR A 147 7.45 -1.54 -18.00
C THR A 147 7.36 -1.59 -16.46
N ARG A 148 8.49 -1.90 -15.82
CA ARG A 148 8.61 -1.89 -14.36
C ARG A 148 9.22 -0.61 -13.85
N VAL A 149 8.68 -0.08 -12.77
CA VAL A 149 9.22 1.10 -12.08
C VAL A 149 9.47 0.76 -10.64
N LEU A 150 10.74 0.83 -10.23
CA LEU A 150 11.20 0.40 -8.91
C LEU A 150 10.72 -1.03 -8.55
N GLY A 151 10.76 -1.94 -9.54
CA GLY A 151 10.38 -3.34 -9.39
C GLY A 151 8.91 -3.65 -9.63
N VAL A 152 8.04 -2.65 -9.80
CA VAL A 152 6.59 -2.84 -9.94
C VAL A 152 6.13 -2.74 -11.39
N ASP A 153 5.37 -3.74 -11.86
CA ASP A 153 4.78 -3.77 -13.20
C ASP A 153 3.56 -2.85 -13.31
N LEU A 154 3.72 -1.77 -14.08
CA LEU A 154 2.68 -0.75 -14.21
C LEU A 154 1.53 -1.14 -15.14
N THR A 155 1.64 -2.27 -15.86
CA THR A 155 0.55 -2.81 -16.68
C THR A 155 -0.63 -3.31 -15.83
N SER A 156 -0.37 -3.67 -14.57
CA SER A 156 -1.37 -4.16 -13.60
C SER A 156 -2.29 -3.06 -13.03
N LEU A 157 -2.00 -1.80 -13.31
CA LEU A 157 -2.79 -0.66 -12.82
C LEU A 157 -4.01 -0.41 -13.71
N ASP A 158 -5.15 -0.12 -13.08
CA ASP A 158 -6.31 0.41 -13.78
C ASP A 158 -6.13 1.88 -14.22
N SER A 159 -7.11 2.41 -14.95
CA SER A 159 -7.06 3.79 -15.47
C SER A 159 -6.97 4.84 -14.37
N GLU A 160 -7.49 4.57 -13.17
CA GLU A 160 -7.42 5.51 -12.04
C GLU A 160 -6.04 5.48 -11.37
N GLY A 161 -5.50 4.30 -11.10
CA GLY A 161 -4.14 4.11 -10.59
C GLY A 161 -3.09 4.73 -11.52
N LYS A 162 -3.22 4.53 -12.84
CA LYS A 162 -2.35 5.16 -13.85
C LYS A 162 -2.42 6.69 -13.78
N ARG A 163 -3.62 7.26 -13.69
CA ARG A 163 -3.82 8.72 -13.56
C ARG A 163 -3.24 9.27 -12.25
N ALA A 164 -3.44 8.58 -11.13
CA ALA A 164 -2.89 8.98 -9.84
C ALA A 164 -1.35 9.01 -9.86
N LEU A 165 -0.73 7.95 -10.38
CA LEU A 165 0.73 7.86 -10.52
C LEU A 165 1.27 8.95 -11.45
N TYR A 166 0.60 9.22 -12.57
CA TYR A 166 1.01 10.28 -13.50
C TYR A 166 0.94 11.67 -12.86
N ARG A 167 -0.14 11.97 -12.12
CA ARG A 167 -0.25 13.23 -11.35
C ARG A 167 0.87 13.37 -10.31
N PHE A 168 1.20 12.29 -9.62
CA PHE A 168 2.30 12.25 -8.68
C PHE A 168 3.64 12.57 -9.36
N TYR A 169 3.92 11.94 -10.51
CA TYR A 169 5.13 12.24 -11.30
C TYR A 169 5.20 13.71 -11.74
N LEU A 170 4.10 14.28 -12.25
CA LEU A 170 4.07 15.69 -12.66
C LEU A 170 4.39 16.64 -11.50
N ARG A 171 3.87 16.35 -10.30
CA ARG A 171 4.16 17.11 -9.07
C ARG A 171 5.60 16.95 -8.58
N LEU A 172 6.20 15.78 -8.73
CA LEU A 172 7.63 15.59 -8.43
C LEU A 172 8.50 16.38 -9.40
N ARG A 173 8.16 16.35 -10.69
CA ARG A 173 8.90 17.04 -11.74
C ARG A 173 8.87 18.56 -11.56
N SER A 174 7.75 19.14 -11.12
CA SER A 174 7.68 20.60 -10.91
C SER A 174 8.63 21.09 -9.82
N LYS A 175 8.98 20.27 -8.83
CA LYS A 175 9.98 20.59 -7.79
C LYS A 175 11.44 20.57 -8.28
N LEU A 176 11.70 20.07 -9.50
CA LEU A 176 13.05 19.90 -10.04
C LEU A 176 13.42 20.94 -11.11
N ARG A 177 12.48 21.81 -11.49
CA ARG A 177 12.80 22.96 -12.33
C ARG A 177 13.17 24.12 -11.39
N PRO A 178 14.41 24.64 -11.46
CA PRO A 178 14.69 25.90 -10.79
C PRO A 178 13.82 26.99 -11.43
N SER A 179 13.28 27.86 -10.59
CA SER A 179 12.65 29.14 -10.96
C SER A 179 13.62 30.01 -11.75
#